data_AF-Q21Z36-F1
#
_entry.id   AF-Q21Z36-F1
#
_cell.length_a   1.000
_cell.length_b   1.000
_cell.length_c   1.000
_cell.angle_alpha   90.00
_cell.angle_beta   90.00
_cell.angle_gamma   90.00
#
_symmetry.space_group_name_H-M   'P 1'
#
loop_
_entity.id
_entity.type
_entity.pdbx_description
1 polymer ?
#
loop_
_entity_poly.entity_id
_entity_poly.type
_entity_poly.pdbx_seq_one_letter_code
_entity_poly.pdbx_strand_id
1 'polypeptide(L)'
;MAGRRVNVSSAVTLRWRQVKEADMPKVEDGERWAAMQADWQAVNQEARTARLRVTQAFVKAAAGDGSGPTTAQLDLAEKLELAADEKRLALDEFVKQAFG
;
A
#
# COMPACT_ATOMS: atom_id res chain seq x y z
N MET A 1 43.40 16.16 41.63
CA MET A 1 43.04 15.80 40.24
C MET A 1 42.08 14.61 40.28
N ALA A 2 40.77 14.84 40.44
CA ALA A 2 39.79 13.76 40.43
C ALA A 2 39.46 13.40 38.97
N GLY A 3 39.99 12.26 38.51
CA GLY A 3 39.71 11.73 37.18
C GLY A 3 38.23 11.39 37.04
N ARG A 4 37.54 12.11 36.15
CA ARG A 4 36.15 11.84 35.75
C ARG A 4 36.12 10.47 35.08
N ARG A 5 35.79 9.42 35.84
CA ARG A 5 35.49 8.09 35.29
C ARG A 5 34.18 8.22 34.50
N VAL A 6 34.29 8.36 33.19
CA VAL A 6 33.13 8.24 32.30
C VAL A 6 32.69 6.78 32.39
N ASN A 7 31.49 6.55 32.92
CA ASN A 7 30.92 5.21 32.98
C ASN A 7 30.57 4.77 31.56
N VAL A 8 31.51 4.04 30.93
CA VAL A 8 31.41 3.55 29.55
C VAL A 8 30.12 2.74 29.35
N SER A 9 29.64 2.07 30.40
CA SER A 9 28.38 1.31 30.39
C SER A 9 27.17 2.22 30.10
N SER A 10 27.08 3.39 30.74
CA SER A 10 25.98 4.34 30.49
C SER A 10 26.04 4.94 29.09
N ALA A 11 27.23 5.24 28.56
CA ALA A 11 27.38 5.78 27.21
C ALA A 11 27.02 4.76 26.13
N VAL A 12 27.40 3.49 26.33
CA VAL A 12 27.03 2.38 25.45
C VAL A 12 25.52 2.16 25.49
N THR A 13 24.89 2.09 26.66
CA THR A 13 23.43 1.93 26.78
C THR A 13 22.65 3.11 26.18
N LEU A 14 23.11 4.35 26.36
CA LEU A 14 22.52 5.53 25.71
C LEU A 14 22.60 5.45 24.19
N ARG A 15 23.76 5.04 23.66
CA ARG A 15 23.97 4.89 22.22
C ARG A 15 23.08 3.79 21.63
N TRP A 16 22.95 2.64 22.29
CA TRP A 16 22.02 1.58 21.86
C TRP A 16 20.55 2.02 21.90
N ARG A 17 20.16 2.85 22.88
CA ARG A 17 18.81 3.38 22.97
C ARG A 17 18.51 4.41 21.87
N GLN A 18 19.46 5.31 21.60
CA GLN A 18 19.38 6.28 20.50
C GLN A 18 19.33 5.61 19.12
N VAL A 19 20.14 4.57 18.91
CA VAL A 19 20.13 3.80 17.66
C VAL A 19 18.80 3.08 17.49
N LYS A 20 18.23 2.48 18.55
CA LYS A 20 16.91 1.87 18.48
C LYS A 20 15.79 2.87 18.19
N GLU A 21 15.83 4.09 18.73
CA GLU A 21 14.81 5.11 18.45
C GLU A 21 14.90 5.68 17.02
N ALA A 22 16.10 5.73 16.43
CA ALA A 22 16.30 6.25 15.08
C ALA A 22 15.72 5.34 13.98
N ASP A 23 15.69 4.02 14.22
CA ASP A 23 15.17 3.01 13.29
C ASP A 23 13.72 2.57 13.59
N MET A 24 13.02 3.23 14.53
CA MET A 24 11.61 2.93 14.76
C MET A 24 10.72 3.69 13.76
N PRO A 25 9.69 3.02 13.20
CA PRO A 25 8.67 3.70 12.41
C PRO A 25 8.02 4.81 13.24
N LYS A 26 7.83 5.96 12.62
CA LYS A 26 7.25 7.12 13.29
C LYS A 26 5.73 7.11 13.17
N VAL A 27 5.06 7.90 14.00
CA VAL A 27 3.59 8.04 13.94
C VAL A 27 3.15 8.52 12.56
N GLU A 28 3.91 9.44 11.97
CA GLU A 28 3.68 9.96 10.62
C GLU A 28 3.76 8.87 9.54
N ASP A 29 4.59 7.84 9.74
CA ASP A 29 4.67 6.70 8.83
C ASP A 29 3.39 5.85 8.89
N GLY A 30 2.79 5.72 10.08
CA GLY A 30 1.50 5.06 10.27
C GLY A 30 0.33 5.82 9.63
N GLU A 31 0.28 7.14 9.78
CA GLU A 31 -0.74 7.99 9.14
C GLU A 31 -0.62 7.95 7.62
N ARG A 32 0.61 8.03 7.10
CA ARG A 32 0.88 7.92 5.67
C ARG A 32 0.50 6.55 5.12
N TRP A 33 0.81 5.48 5.83
CA TRP A 33 0.39 4.13 5.46
C TRP A 33 -1.14 4.02 5.35
N ALA A 34 -1.87 4.53 6.34
CA ALA A 34 -3.32 4.47 6.37
C ALA A 34 -3.94 5.24 5.18
N ALA A 35 -3.40 6.42 4.85
CA ALA A 35 -3.84 7.18 3.68
C ALA A 35 -3.59 6.43 2.37
N MET A 36 -2.39 5.88 2.18
CA MET A 36 -2.05 5.09 0.98
C MET A 36 -2.91 3.83 0.86
N GLN A 37 -3.21 3.17 1.99
CA GLN A 37 -4.10 2.01 2.02
C GLN A 37 -5.53 2.40 1.62
N ALA A 38 -6.06 3.51 2.13
CA ALA A 38 -7.40 3.99 1.78
C ALA A 38 -7.51 4.32 0.28
N ASP A 39 -6.50 5.00 -0.28
CA ASP A 39 -6.44 5.30 -1.71
C ASP A 39 -6.41 4.02 -2.56
N TRP A 40 -5.58 3.05 -2.19
CA TRP A 40 -5.54 1.75 -2.87
C TRP A 40 -6.90 1.03 -2.79
N GLN A 41 -7.54 1.01 -1.62
CA GLN A 41 -8.83 0.36 -1.43
C GLN A 41 -9.91 0.97 -2.31
N ALA A 42 -9.96 2.31 -2.43
CA ALA A 42 -10.91 3.01 -3.27
C ALA A 42 -10.78 2.58 -4.74
N VAL A 43 -9.56 2.65 -5.30
CA VAL A 43 -9.31 2.29 -6.71
C VAL A 43 -9.54 0.79 -6.95
N ASN A 44 -9.14 -0.07 -6.02
CA ASN A 44 -9.35 -1.51 -6.13
C ASN A 44 -10.85 -1.88 -6.10
N GLN A 45 -11.67 -1.16 -5.33
CA GLN A 45 -13.11 -1.37 -5.32
C GLN A 45 -13.77 -0.95 -6.63
N GLU A 46 -13.30 0.12 -7.26
CA GLU A 46 -13.72 0.52 -8.60
C GLU A 46 -13.33 -0.54 -9.64
N ALA A 47 -12.08 -1.04 -9.60
CA ALA A 47 -11.60 -2.10 -10.48
C ALA A 47 -12.43 -3.39 -10.35
N ARG A 48 -12.77 -3.79 -9.11
CA ARG A 48 -13.67 -4.94 -8.86
C ARG A 48 -15.06 -4.73 -9.46
N THR A 49 -15.59 -3.53 -9.32
CA THR A 49 -16.90 -3.17 -9.87
C THR A 49 -16.89 -3.21 -11.40
N ALA A 50 -15.83 -2.70 -12.03
CA ALA A 50 -15.66 -2.74 -13.48
C ALA A 50 -15.55 -4.18 -14.01
N ARG A 51 -14.73 -5.03 -13.37
CA ARG A 51 -14.66 -6.47 -13.67
C ARG A 51 -16.01 -7.16 -13.58
N LEU A 52 -16.75 -6.90 -12.50
CA LEU A 52 -18.07 -7.49 -12.31
C LEU A 52 -19.01 -7.14 -13.48
N ARG A 53 -18.98 -5.88 -13.95
CA ARG A 53 -19.78 -5.45 -15.10
C ARG A 53 -19.38 -6.18 -16.39
N VAL A 54 -18.07 -6.37 -16.61
CA VAL A 54 -17.56 -7.15 -17.75
C VAL A 54 -18.03 -8.60 -17.67
N THR A 55 -17.89 -9.25 -16.51
CA THR A 55 -18.35 -10.63 -16.29
C THR A 55 -19.86 -10.75 -16.51
N GLN A 56 -20.65 -9.83 -15.96
CA GLN A 56 -22.10 -9.80 -16.17
C GLN A 56 -22.47 -9.66 -17.64
N ALA A 57 -21.73 -8.84 -18.41
CA ALA A 57 -21.97 -8.67 -19.83
C ALA A 57 -21.67 -9.97 -20.60
N PHE A 58 -20.59 -10.69 -20.26
CA PHE A 58 -20.32 -12.02 -20.83
C PHE A 58 -21.42 -13.04 -20.50
N VAL A 59 -21.88 -13.08 -19.24
CA VAL A 59 -22.95 -13.99 -18.81
C VAL A 59 -24.25 -13.71 -19.58
N LYS A 60 -24.62 -12.43 -19.73
CA LYS A 60 -25.80 -12.05 -20.52
C LYS A 60 -25.67 -12.46 -21.99
N ALA A 61 -24.50 -12.26 -22.58
CA ALA A 61 -24.26 -12.67 -23.96
C ALA A 61 -24.37 -14.18 -24.16
N ALA A 62 -23.80 -14.97 -23.24
CA ALA A 62 -23.89 -16.42 -23.27
C ALA A 62 -25.33 -16.93 -23.11
N ALA A 63 -26.19 -16.19 -22.41
CA ALA A 63 -27.61 -16.48 -22.28
C ALA A 63 -28.45 -16.07 -23.51
N GLY A 64 -27.87 -15.36 -24.49
CA GLY A 64 -28.59 -14.79 -25.64
C GLY A 64 -29.27 -13.43 -25.36
N ASP A 65 -29.10 -12.89 -24.16
CA ASP A 65 -29.76 -11.67 -23.67
C ASP A 65 -28.86 -10.40 -23.75
N GLY A 66 -27.83 -10.41 -24.61
CA GLY A 66 -26.95 -9.25 -24.76
C GLY A 66 -25.82 -9.41 -25.77
N SER A 67 -25.10 -8.32 -26.03
CA SER A 67 -24.03 -8.24 -27.03
C SER A 67 -22.62 -8.54 -26.50
N GLY A 68 -22.49 -8.93 -25.23
CA GLY A 68 -21.20 -9.03 -24.54
C GLY A 68 -20.68 -7.67 -24.05
N PRO A 69 -19.50 -7.65 -23.40
CA PRO A 69 -18.90 -6.40 -22.95
C PRO A 69 -18.45 -5.57 -24.15
N THR A 70 -18.60 -4.25 -24.05
CA THR A 70 -18.05 -3.32 -25.04
C THR A 70 -16.55 -3.15 -24.82
N THR A 71 -15.81 -2.74 -25.86
CA THR A 71 -14.39 -2.38 -25.75
C THR A 71 -14.17 -1.34 -24.66
N ALA A 72 -15.04 -0.32 -24.55
CA ALA A 72 -14.94 0.69 -23.50
C ALA A 72 -15.07 0.12 -22.07
N GLN A 73 -15.86 -0.94 -21.88
CA GLN A 73 -15.97 -1.62 -20.59
C GLN A 73 -14.72 -2.42 -20.26
N LEU A 74 -14.12 -3.07 -21.26
CA LEU A 74 -12.86 -3.80 -21.11
C LEU A 74 -11.71 -2.83 -20.79
N ASP A 75 -11.55 -1.77 -21.59
CA ASP A 75 -10.52 -0.74 -21.40
C ASP A 75 -10.63 -0.06 -20.03
N LEU A 76 -11.86 0.19 -19.56
CA LEU A 76 -12.08 0.78 -18.24
C LEU A 76 -11.66 -0.19 -17.12
N ALA A 77 -12.03 -1.46 -17.23
CA ALA A 77 -11.63 -2.48 -16.24
C ALA A 77 -10.11 -2.62 -16.19
N GLU A 78 -9.45 -2.72 -17.34
CA GLU A 78 -7.98 -2.80 -17.43
C GLU A 78 -7.29 -1.59 -16.82
N LYS A 79 -7.73 -0.37 -17.15
CA LYS A 79 -7.15 0.87 -16.61
C LYS A 79 -7.27 0.94 -15.09
N LEU A 80 -8.41 0.53 -14.53
CA LEU A 80 -8.63 0.54 -13.09
C LEU A 80 -7.82 -0.55 -12.37
N GLU A 81 -7.65 -1.72 -13.00
CA GLU A 81 -6.77 -2.78 -12.48
C GLU A 81 -5.32 -2.32 -12.42
N LEU A 82 -4.80 -1.75 -13.51
CA LEU A 82 -3.43 -1.21 -13.56
C LEU A 82 -3.23 -0.11 -12.50
N ALA A 83 -4.19 0.82 -12.36
CA ALA A 83 -4.13 1.87 -11.36
C ALA A 83 -4.15 1.32 -9.92
N ALA A 84 -4.93 0.26 -9.65
CA ALA A 84 -4.94 -0.40 -8.36
C ALA A 84 -3.61 -1.11 -8.07
N ASP A 85 -3.00 -1.74 -9.08
CA ASP A 85 -1.71 -2.40 -8.95
C ASP A 85 -0.57 -1.41 -8.70
N GLU A 86 -0.54 -0.28 -9.40
CA GLU A 86 0.42 0.80 -9.15
C GLU A 86 0.35 1.30 -7.71
N LYS A 87 -0.87 1.51 -7.19
CA LYS A 87 -1.08 1.92 -5.78
C LYS A 87 -0.62 0.85 -4.80
N ARG A 88 -0.87 -0.43 -5.11
CA ARG A 88 -0.40 -1.56 -4.29
C ARG A 88 1.12 -1.63 -4.26
N LEU A 89 1.79 -1.47 -5.40
CA LEU A 89 3.25 -1.46 -5.50
C LEU A 89 3.86 -0.30 -4.70
N ALA A 90 3.25 0.88 -4.74
CA ALA A 90 3.68 2.01 -3.93
C ALA A 90 3.52 1.73 -2.41
N LEU A 91 2.45 1.06 -2.00
CA LEU A 91 2.24 0.64 -0.61
C LEU A 91 3.29 -0.38 -0.18
N ASP A 92 3.56 -1.39 -1.00
CA ASP A 92 4.58 -2.42 -0.73
C ASP A 92 5.97 -1.79 -0.56
N GLU A 93 6.32 -0.85 -1.43
CA GLU A 93 7.60 -0.15 -1.37
C GLU A 93 7.69 0.73 -0.12
N PHE A 94 6.63 1.45 0.22
CA PHE A 94 6.57 2.22 1.46
C PHE A 94 6.77 1.34 2.69
N VAL A 95 6.09 0.19 2.75
CA VAL A 95 6.19 -0.74 3.88
C VAL A 95 7.62 -1.25 4.04
N LYS A 96 8.30 -1.60 2.94
CA LYS A 96 9.71 -2.02 2.96
C LYS A 96 10.63 -0.92 3.49
N GLN A 97 10.41 0.33 3.09
CA GLN A 97 11.27 1.45 3.50
C GLN A 97 11.03 1.90 4.94
N ALA A 98 9.79 1.84 5.42
CA ALA A 98 9.41 2.35 6.73
C ALA A 98 9.43 1.28 7.84
N PHE A 99 9.33 0.00 7.50
CA PHE A 99 9.19 -1.10 8.48
C PHE A 99 10.07 -2.33 8.20
N GLY A 100 10.82 -2.36 7.09
CA GLY A 100 11.71 -3.46 6.71
C GLY A 100 13.15 -3.25 7.17
#